data_AF-A0A8S9LKJ4-F1
#
_entry.id   AF-A0A8S9LKJ4-F1
#
_cell.length_a   1.000
_cell.length_b   1.000
_cell.length_c   1.000
_cell.angle_alpha   90.00
_cell.angle_beta   90.00
_cell.angle_gamma   90.00
#
_symmetry.space_group_name_H-M   'P 1'
#
loop_
_entity.id
_entity.type
_entity.pdbx_description
1 polymer ?
#
loop_
_entity_poly.entity_id
_entity_poly.type
_entity_poly.pdbx_seq_one_letter_code
_entity_poly.pdbx_strand_id
1 'polypeptide(L)'
;MPLSELGPEDSGRNIVDIIFKSSWLRKDGPLYKIERILKVHNTQRTIQRFEDCRDAVKSHAHASTRKEPRSAADGNELLRFHCTTVSCSLGSRGSTSLCSNIPGCRVCTIIRHGFHAKTLRLGSGSNEIKGVRTTASSGRAHDALRCFDQRRAMLVCRVIAGRVRRGQSDAPEDENDSCSYDSVAGAAGVYTNLDDLAVLNPKAILPCFVVIYKVSEP
;
A
#
# COMPACT_ATOMS: atom_id res chain seq x y z
N MET A 1 20.35 7.17 7.46
CA MET A 1 19.27 6.70 8.36
C MET A 1 18.08 6.24 7.51
N PRO A 2 17.38 5.16 7.87
CA PRO A 2 16.27 4.64 7.06
C PRO A 2 15.02 5.52 7.08
N LEU A 3 14.92 6.47 8.03
CA LEU A 3 13.82 7.41 8.15
C LEU A 3 14.32 8.82 8.47
N SER A 4 13.61 9.83 7.97
CA SER A 4 13.75 11.24 8.37
C SER A 4 12.38 11.86 8.63
N GLU A 5 12.25 12.65 9.69
CA GLU A 5 11.03 13.40 9.96
C GLU A 5 10.90 14.55 8.95
N LEU A 6 9.68 14.78 8.45
CA LEU A 6 9.39 15.93 7.61
C LEU A 6 8.89 17.09 8.48
N GLY A 7 9.60 18.21 8.40
CA GLY A 7 9.26 19.45 9.10
C GLY A 7 7.95 20.06 8.57
N PRO A 8 7.34 21.00 9.32
CA PRO A 8 6.10 21.67 8.89
C PRO A 8 6.22 22.37 7.54
N GLU A 9 7.40 22.92 7.23
CA GLU A 9 7.69 23.63 5.97
C GLU A 9 8.02 22.69 4.79
N ASP A 10 8.09 21.38 5.01
CA ASP A 10 8.42 20.41 3.96
C ASP A 10 7.21 20.20 3.03
N SER A 11 7.38 20.46 1.74
CA SER A 11 6.29 20.30 0.75
C SER A 11 5.79 18.85 0.67
N GLY A 12 6.67 17.87 0.87
CA GLY A 12 6.32 16.46 0.95
C GLY A 12 5.42 16.16 2.15
N ARG A 13 5.65 16.82 3.29
CA ARG A 13 4.72 16.73 4.45
C ARG A 13 3.34 17.24 4.07
N ASN A 14 3.24 18.42 3.46
CA ASN A 14 1.96 19.00 3.09
C ASN A 14 1.19 18.12 2.10
N ILE A 15 1.88 17.58 1.08
CA ILE A 15 1.28 16.67 0.11
C ILE A 15 0.75 15.40 0.80
N VAL A 16 1.56 14.76 1.64
CA VAL A 16 1.15 13.54 2.35
C VAL A 16 -0.01 13.81 3.31
N ASP A 17 0.01 14.95 4.00
CA ASP A 17 -1.06 15.39 4.89
C ASP A 17 -2.36 15.60 4.11
N ILE A 18 -2.32 16.31 2.98
CA ILE A 18 -3.48 16.53 2.09
C ILE A 18 -4.04 15.19 1.59
N ILE A 19 -3.19 14.31 1.04
CA ILE A 19 -3.65 13.02 0.48
C ILE A 19 -4.22 12.12 1.58
N PHE A 20 -3.59 12.10 2.77
CA PHE A 20 -4.12 11.35 3.90
C PHE A 20 -5.50 11.88 4.31
N LYS A 21 -5.65 13.20 4.45
CA LYS A 21 -6.88 13.84 4.92
C LYS A 21 -8.01 13.76 3.89
N SER A 22 -7.74 14.07 2.63
CA SER A 22 -8.74 14.08 1.56
C SER A 22 -9.27 12.68 1.24
N SER A 23 -8.45 11.65 1.45
CA SER A 23 -8.86 10.25 1.31
C SER A 23 -9.40 9.63 2.60
N TRP A 24 -9.50 10.41 3.69
CA TRP A 24 -10.20 10.00 4.91
C TRP A 24 -11.71 10.25 4.76
N LEU A 25 -12.34 9.55 3.81
CA LEU A 25 -13.74 9.74 3.40
C LEU A 25 -14.74 9.16 4.42
N ARG A 26 -14.66 9.55 5.70
CA ARG A 26 -15.59 9.15 6.76
C ARG A 26 -16.37 10.36 7.27
N LYS A 27 -17.69 10.39 7.05
CA LYS A 27 -18.58 11.39 7.64
C LYS A 27 -18.79 11.16 9.15
N ASP A 28 -18.87 9.89 9.58
CA ASP A 28 -19.09 9.47 10.98
C ASP A 28 -17.95 8.56 11.49
N GLY A 29 -16.71 8.85 11.08
CA GLY A 29 -15.53 8.05 11.47
C GLY A 29 -14.92 8.47 12.80
N PRO A 30 -14.06 7.61 13.40
CA PRO A 30 -13.28 8.04 14.53
C PRO A 30 -12.38 9.20 14.08
N LEU A 31 -12.26 10.17 14.97
CA LEU A 31 -11.39 11.31 14.74
C LEU A 31 -9.94 10.82 14.74
N TYR A 32 -9.09 11.49 13.98
CA TYR A 32 -7.66 11.19 13.97
C TYR A 32 -6.83 12.45 14.20
N LYS A 33 -5.63 12.24 14.74
CA LYS A 33 -4.61 13.26 14.89
C LYS A 33 -3.30 12.72 14.34
N ILE A 34 -2.82 13.30 13.25
CA ILE A 34 -1.47 13.01 12.74
C ILE A 34 -0.46 13.51 13.76
N GLU A 35 0.34 12.59 14.29
CA GLU A 35 1.44 12.94 15.17
C GLU A 35 2.66 13.34 14.34
N ARG A 36 3.02 12.52 13.35
CA ARG A 36 4.25 12.68 12.56
C ARG A 36 4.11 12.12 11.16
N ILE A 37 4.87 12.70 10.23
CA ILE A 37 5.09 12.17 8.88
C ILE A 37 6.59 11.98 8.69
N LEU A 38 6.99 10.75 8.38
CA LEU A 38 8.38 10.36 8.17
C LEU A 38 8.57 9.93 6.72
N LYS A 39 9.66 10.36 6.09
CA LYS A 39 10.10 9.88 4.78
C LYS A 39 10.93 8.61 4.95
N VAL A 40 10.68 7.63 4.10
CA VAL A 40 11.41 6.36 4.03
C VAL A 40 12.56 6.48 3.04
N HIS A 41 13.77 6.20 3.52
CA HIS A 41 14.97 6.10 2.69
C HIS A 41 15.23 4.63 2.39
N ASN A 42 14.76 4.21 1.21
CA ASN A 42 14.94 2.85 0.73
C ASN A 42 16.38 2.62 0.27
N THR A 43 16.89 1.40 0.48
CA THR A 43 18.21 1.02 -0.04
C THR A 43 18.19 0.93 -1.56
N GLN A 44 19.34 1.10 -2.21
CA GLN A 44 19.45 0.94 -3.67
C GLN A 44 18.94 -0.44 -4.13
N ARG A 45 19.22 -1.50 -3.36
CA ARG A 45 18.72 -2.85 -3.62
C ARG A 45 17.18 -2.93 -3.60
N THR A 46 16.52 -2.25 -2.66
CA THR A 46 15.06 -2.23 -2.58
C THR A 46 14.46 -1.48 -3.77
N ILE A 47 15.04 -0.32 -4.11
CA ILE A 47 14.61 0.49 -5.26
C ILE A 47 14.77 -0.33 -6.55
N GLN A 48 15.95 -0.92 -6.78
CA GLN A 48 16.20 -1.74 -7.97
C GLN A 48 15.19 -2.88 -8.11
N ARG A 49 14.89 -3.62 -7.05
CA ARG A 49 13.87 -4.68 -7.09
C ARG A 49 12.47 -4.18 -7.44
N PHE A 50 12.12 -2.96 -7.03
CA PHE A 50 10.85 -2.34 -7.39
C PHE A 50 10.83 -1.94 -8.87
N GLU A 51 11.92 -1.34 -9.36
CA GLU A 51 12.08 -0.99 -10.77
C GLU A 51 12.10 -2.24 -11.67
N ASP A 52 12.76 -3.32 -11.27
CA ASP A 52 12.75 -4.61 -11.98
C ASP A 52 11.32 -5.18 -12.10
N CYS A 53 10.48 -5.02 -11.06
CA CYS A 53 9.08 -5.42 -11.12
C CYS A 53 8.30 -4.56 -12.12
N ARG A 54 8.56 -3.25 -12.16
CA ARG A 54 7.93 -2.34 -13.12
C ARG A 54 8.31 -2.71 -14.55
N ASP A 55 9.58 -2.96 -14.80
CA ASP A 55 10.08 -3.28 -16.14
C ASP A 55 9.54 -4.64 -16.62
N ALA A 56 9.48 -5.64 -15.74
CA ALA A 56 8.84 -6.92 -16.06
C ALA A 56 7.37 -6.76 -16.47
N VAL A 57 6.60 -5.96 -15.72
CA VAL A 57 5.19 -5.66 -16.05
C VAL A 57 5.08 -4.96 -17.40
N LYS A 58 5.93 -3.97 -17.68
CA LYS A 58 5.95 -3.28 -18.97
C LYS A 58 6.26 -4.23 -20.11
N SER A 59 7.29 -5.08 -19.95
CA SER A 59 7.64 -6.10 -20.94
C SER A 59 6.49 -7.06 -21.21
N HIS A 60 5.79 -7.53 -20.16
CA HIS A 60 4.60 -8.38 -20.33
C HIS A 60 3.46 -7.64 -21.04
N ALA A 61 3.19 -6.39 -20.69
CA ALA A 61 2.14 -5.59 -21.32
C ALA A 61 2.42 -5.30 -22.81
N HIS A 62 3.69 -5.16 -23.20
CA HIS A 62 4.08 -5.02 -24.61
C HIS A 62 4.00 -6.33 -25.39
N ALA A 63 4.18 -7.48 -24.73
CA ALA A 63 4.07 -8.80 -25.34
C ALA A 63 2.63 -9.33 -25.40
N SER A 64 1.73 -8.82 -24.55
CA SER A 64 0.33 -9.22 -24.52
C SER A 64 -0.44 -8.69 -25.74
N THR A 65 -1.39 -9.48 -26.22
CA THR A 65 -2.36 -9.07 -27.24
C THR A 65 -3.40 -8.09 -26.69
N ARG A 66 -3.56 -8.05 -25.36
CA ARG A 66 -4.45 -7.10 -24.67
C ARG A 66 -3.74 -5.77 -24.45
N LYS A 67 -4.36 -4.70 -24.96
CA LYS A 67 -3.82 -3.34 -24.82
C LYS A 67 -4.05 -2.81 -23.40
N GLU A 68 -3.00 -2.83 -22.58
CA GLU A 68 -2.99 -2.25 -21.24
C GLU A 68 -2.07 -1.00 -21.20
N PRO A 69 -2.55 0.18 -21.61
CA PRO A 69 -1.68 1.34 -21.84
C PRO A 69 -0.95 1.81 -20.59
N ARG A 70 -1.57 1.71 -19.40
CA ARG A 70 -0.89 2.06 -18.14
C ARG A 70 0.18 1.04 -17.77
N SER A 71 -0.12 -0.26 -17.89
CA SER A 71 0.87 -1.33 -17.63
C SER A 71 2.09 -1.17 -18.53
N ALA A 72 1.90 -0.83 -19.81
CA ALA A 72 2.99 -0.60 -20.77
C ALA A 72 3.77 0.72 -20.51
N ALA A 73 3.11 1.77 -20.04
CA ALA A 73 3.76 3.06 -19.80
C ALA A 73 4.61 3.08 -18.52
N ASP A 74 4.00 2.75 -17.39
CA ASP A 74 4.59 2.92 -16.06
C ASP A 74 4.41 1.69 -15.14
N GLY A 75 3.98 0.56 -15.68
CA GLY A 75 3.67 -0.63 -14.88
C GLY A 75 2.34 -0.55 -14.13
N ASN A 76 1.46 0.36 -14.53
CA ASN A 76 0.22 0.67 -13.83
C ASN A 76 0.52 1.10 -12.39
N GLU A 77 1.41 2.08 -12.24
CA GLU A 77 1.87 2.55 -10.93
C GLU A 77 0.76 3.33 -10.21
N LEU A 78 0.49 2.95 -8.95
CA LEU A 78 -0.53 3.55 -8.12
C LEU A 78 0.05 4.05 -6.80
N LEU A 79 -0.44 5.19 -6.32
CA LEU A 79 -0.32 5.58 -4.93
C LEU A 79 -1.30 4.76 -4.09
N ARG A 80 -0.81 4.06 -3.07
CA ARG A 80 -1.64 3.20 -2.22
C ARG A 80 -1.33 3.38 -0.73
N PHE A 81 -2.31 3.06 0.11
CA PHE A 81 -2.18 3.05 1.55
C PHE A 81 -2.09 1.62 2.09
N HIS A 82 -1.31 1.44 3.17
CA HIS A 82 -1.28 0.22 3.96
C HIS A 82 -1.22 0.57 5.45
N CYS A 83 -2.30 0.28 6.19
CA CYS A 83 -2.32 0.51 7.63
C CYS A 83 -1.67 -0.65 8.38
N THR A 84 -0.89 -0.32 9.41
CA THR A 84 -0.19 -1.28 10.25
C THR A 84 -0.02 -0.76 11.67
N THR A 85 0.48 -1.61 12.57
CA THR A 85 0.68 -1.28 13.99
C THR A 85 2.07 -0.68 14.25
N VAL A 86 2.16 0.13 15.30
CA VAL A 86 3.40 0.69 15.82
C VAL A 86 3.50 0.43 17.32
N SER A 87 4.31 -0.56 17.70
CA SER A 87 4.47 -1.00 19.09
C SER A 87 5.74 -0.46 19.75
N CYS A 88 6.35 0.57 19.16
CA CYS A 88 7.60 1.17 19.61
C CYS A 88 7.53 2.69 19.65
N SER A 89 8.60 3.35 20.09
CA SER A 89 8.71 4.80 20.18
C SER A 89 8.93 5.51 18.84
N LEU A 90 8.77 4.83 17.69
CA LEU A 90 8.91 5.47 16.38
C LEU A 90 7.95 6.66 16.26
N GLY A 91 8.46 7.83 15.88
CA GLY A 91 7.75 9.10 15.83
C GLY A 91 7.53 9.79 17.17
N SER A 92 7.86 9.14 18.30
CA SER A 92 7.78 9.75 19.63
C SER A 92 9.05 10.55 19.92
N ARG A 93 8.90 11.78 20.43
CA ARG A 93 10.03 12.66 20.83
C ARG A 93 11.10 12.81 19.74
N GLY A 94 10.70 12.84 18.47
CA GLY A 94 11.63 12.96 17.32
C GLY A 94 12.38 11.67 16.96
N SER A 95 12.03 10.53 17.55
CA SER A 95 12.69 9.25 17.24
C SER A 95 12.32 8.77 15.83
N THR A 96 13.32 8.67 14.96
CA THR A 96 13.22 8.07 13.62
C THR A 96 13.90 6.69 13.54
N SER A 97 14.43 6.21 14.66
CA SER A 97 15.12 4.92 14.73
C SER A 97 14.11 3.78 14.72
N LEU A 98 14.31 2.83 13.81
CA LEU A 98 13.52 1.61 13.79
C LEU A 98 13.94 0.73 14.99
N CYS A 99 13.04 -0.02 15.61
CA CYS A 99 13.38 -0.96 16.71
C CYS A 99 13.68 -2.37 16.19
N SER A 100 14.73 -3.04 16.65
CA SER A 100 15.04 -4.45 16.26
C SER A 100 14.50 -5.48 17.25
N ASN A 101 14.22 -5.05 18.48
CA ASN A 101 14.06 -5.95 19.62
C ASN A 101 12.63 -6.08 20.12
N ILE A 102 11.64 -5.45 19.44
CA ILE A 102 10.23 -5.52 19.82
C ILE A 102 9.51 -6.47 18.87
N PRO A 103 9.22 -7.72 19.31
CA PRO A 103 8.43 -8.65 18.52
C PRO A 103 7.08 -8.04 18.18
N GLY A 104 6.67 -8.13 16.91
CA GLY A 104 5.37 -7.66 16.47
C GLY A 104 5.28 -6.18 16.09
N CYS A 105 6.36 -5.39 16.15
CA CYS A 105 6.36 -4.02 15.62
C CYS A 105 6.34 -4.01 14.07
N ARG A 106 5.14 -4.11 13.50
CA ARG A 106 4.93 -4.35 12.06
C ARG A 106 5.50 -3.25 11.18
N VAL A 107 5.33 -1.98 11.53
CA VAL A 107 5.90 -0.87 10.75
C VAL A 107 7.43 -0.99 10.63
N CYS A 108 8.13 -1.31 11.73
CA CYS A 108 9.57 -1.46 11.73
C CYS A 108 10.03 -2.71 10.95
N THR A 109 9.26 -3.80 11.03
CA THR A 109 9.52 -5.00 10.23
C THR A 109 9.37 -4.73 8.74
N ILE A 110 8.30 -4.04 8.33
CA ILE A 110 8.04 -3.72 6.92
C ILE A 110 9.15 -2.81 6.35
N ILE A 111 9.56 -1.77 7.08
CA ILE A 111 10.58 -0.84 6.57
C ILE A 111 11.95 -1.53 6.45
N ARG A 112 12.30 -2.46 7.36
CA ARG A 112 13.59 -3.16 7.29
C ARG A 112 13.64 -4.29 6.27
N HIS A 113 12.59 -5.10 6.25
CA HIS A 113 12.60 -6.40 5.58
C HIS A 113 11.64 -6.45 4.39
N GLY A 114 10.83 -5.42 4.19
CA GLY A 114 9.81 -5.35 3.16
C GLY A 114 8.47 -5.93 3.59
N PHE A 115 7.51 -5.85 2.67
CA PHE A 115 6.19 -6.43 2.86
C PHE A 115 6.23 -7.96 2.79
N HIS A 116 5.32 -8.59 3.53
CA HIS A 116 5.18 -10.04 3.54
C HIS A 116 3.79 -10.38 3.03
N ALA A 117 3.71 -11.23 2.01
CA ALA A 117 2.44 -11.72 1.50
C ALA A 117 1.73 -12.57 2.57
N LYS A 118 0.43 -12.36 2.71
CA LYS A 118 -0.45 -13.10 3.61
C LYS A 118 -1.65 -13.61 2.84
N THR A 119 -2.24 -14.69 3.33
CA THR A 119 -3.55 -15.13 2.87
C THR A 119 -4.61 -14.12 3.31
N LEU A 120 -5.35 -13.58 2.36
CA LEU A 120 -6.35 -12.55 2.55
C LEU A 120 -7.59 -12.84 1.70
N ARG A 121 -8.75 -12.39 2.17
CA ARG A 121 -10.02 -12.48 1.45
C ARG A 121 -10.49 -11.08 1.06
N LEU A 122 -10.63 -10.82 -0.23
CA LEU A 122 -11.07 -9.54 -0.77
C LEU A 122 -12.58 -9.55 -1.05
N GLY A 123 -13.31 -8.57 -0.54
CA GLY A 123 -14.77 -8.48 -0.68
C GLY A 123 -15.52 -9.65 -0.02
N SER A 124 -16.73 -9.94 -0.52
CA SER A 124 -17.61 -11.02 -0.02
C SER A 124 -17.28 -12.40 -0.61
N GLY A 125 -16.21 -12.52 -1.41
CA GLY A 125 -15.82 -13.78 -2.03
C GLY A 125 -15.18 -14.76 -1.05
N SER A 126 -15.37 -16.06 -1.31
CA SER A 126 -14.74 -17.16 -0.56
C SER A 126 -13.29 -17.43 -0.96
N ASN A 127 -12.82 -16.89 -2.09
CA ASN A 127 -11.49 -17.19 -2.61
C ASN A 127 -10.39 -16.51 -1.80
N GLU A 128 -9.49 -17.33 -1.27
CA GLU A 128 -8.29 -16.91 -0.57
C GLU A 128 -7.22 -16.52 -1.59
N ILE A 129 -6.64 -15.33 -1.41
CA ILE A 129 -5.58 -14.79 -2.25
C ILE A 129 -4.35 -14.61 -1.38
N LYS A 130 -3.18 -15.03 -1.86
CA LYS A 130 -1.92 -14.75 -1.18
C LYS A 130 -1.31 -13.49 -1.74
N GLY A 131 -1.22 -12.43 -0.93
CA GLY A 131 -0.67 -11.16 -1.38
C GLY A 131 -0.56 -10.13 -0.26
N VAL A 132 -0.30 -8.89 -0.65
CA VAL A 132 -0.28 -7.74 0.27
C VAL A 132 -1.47 -6.86 -0.05
N ARG A 133 -2.38 -6.68 0.91
CA ARG A 133 -3.50 -5.75 0.76
C ARG A 133 -3.00 -4.32 0.81
N THR A 134 -3.41 -3.53 -0.17
CA THR A 134 -3.23 -2.08 -0.21
C THR A 134 -4.57 -1.44 -0.58
N THR A 135 -4.81 -0.20 -0.18
CA THR A 135 -6.08 0.50 -0.44
C THR A 135 -5.88 1.82 -1.18
N ALA A 136 -6.93 2.30 -1.85
CA ALA A 136 -6.92 3.60 -2.53
C ALA A 136 -7.02 4.78 -1.57
N SER A 137 -7.59 4.55 -0.38
CA SER A 137 -7.89 5.60 0.59
C SER A 137 -7.39 5.25 2.00
N SER A 138 -6.99 6.29 2.74
CA SER A 138 -6.49 6.18 4.11
C SER A 138 -7.55 5.62 5.07
N GLY A 139 -8.82 6.03 4.91
CA GLY A 139 -9.95 5.53 5.70
C GLY A 139 -10.18 4.02 5.50
N ARG A 140 -10.17 3.54 4.24
CA ARG A 140 -10.27 2.10 3.95
C ARG A 140 -9.10 1.30 4.51
N ALA A 141 -7.87 1.82 4.39
CA ALA A 141 -6.70 1.17 4.99
C ALA A 141 -6.85 1.03 6.50
N HIS A 142 -7.35 2.06 7.17
CA HIS A 142 -7.62 2.04 8.61
C HIS A 142 -8.64 0.96 8.98
N ASP A 143 -9.77 0.89 8.28
CA ASP A 143 -10.84 -0.09 8.54
C ASP A 143 -10.41 -1.54 8.25
N ALA A 144 -9.54 -1.73 7.25
CA ALA A 144 -9.00 -3.03 6.90
C ALA A 144 -8.11 -3.63 8.00
N LEU A 145 -7.50 -2.79 8.84
CA LEU A 145 -6.72 -3.23 9.99
C LEU A 145 -7.62 -3.37 11.22
N ARG A 146 -7.98 -4.61 11.54
CA ARG A 146 -8.63 -4.95 12.82
C ARG A 146 -7.61 -4.90 13.96
N CYS A 147 -7.45 -3.72 14.54
CA CYS A 147 -6.64 -3.49 15.73
C CYS A 147 -7.40 -2.56 16.69
N PHE A 148 -7.13 -2.64 17.98
CA PHE A 148 -7.67 -1.75 19.01
C PHE A 148 -6.66 -0.69 19.46
N ASP A 149 -5.44 -0.72 18.90
CA ASP A 149 -4.42 0.28 19.19
C ASP A 149 -4.91 1.67 18.76
N GLN A 150 -4.88 2.61 19.70
CA GLN A 150 -5.19 4.01 19.46
C GLN A 150 -4.11 4.69 18.63
N ARG A 151 -2.88 4.17 18.64
CA ARG A 151 -1.74 4.71 17.88
C ARG A 151 -1.36 3.75 16.76
N ARG A 152 -1.40 4.23 15.52
CA ARG A 152 -1.20 3.42 14.32
C ARG A 152 -0.20 4.06 13.37
N ALA A 153 0.29 3.25 12.44
CA ALA A 153 1.12 3.68 11.33
C ALA A 153 0.37 3.47 10.00
N MET A 154 0.39 4.48 9.15
CA MET A 154 -0.06 4.38 7.76
C MET A 154 1.15 4.47 6.85
N LEU A 155 1.35 3.47 6.01
CA LEU A 155 2.36 3.53 4.95
C LEU A 155 1.71 4.08 3.69
N VAL A 156 2.33 5.12 3.12
CA VAL A 156 2.00 5.65 1.79
C VAL A 156 3.02 5.08 0.82
N CYS A 157 2.56 4.29 -0.13
CA CYS A 157 3.40 3.46 -0.98
C CYS A 157 3.19 3.78 -2.47
N ARG A 158 4.27 3.68 -3.24
CA ARG A 158 4.20 3.46 -4.69
C ARG A 158 4.00 1.96 -4.92
N VAL A 159 3.07 1.60 -5.79
CA VAL A 159 2.72 0.20 -6.06
C VAL A 159 2.64 -0.03 -7.55
N ILE A 160 3.41 -0.99 -8.05
CA ILE A 160 3.24 -1.50 -9.42
C ILE A 160 2.06 -2.47 -9.37
N ALA A 161 0.89 -2.04 -9.85
CA ALA A 161 -0.30 -2.87 -9.85
C ALA A 161 -0.31 -3.87 -11.00
N GLY A 162 0.42 -3.56 -12.08
CA GLY A 162 0.46 -4.34 -13.31
C GLY A 162 -0.92 -4.73 -13.82
N ARG A 163 -1.03 -5.96 -14.33
CA ARG A 163 -2.29 -6.52 -14.79
C ARG A 163 -3.17 -6.89 -13.60
N VAL A 164 -4.37 -6.31 -13.54
CA VAL A 164 -5.28 -6.46 -12.40
C VAL A 164 -6.42 -7.41 -12.73
N ARG A 165 -6.57 -8.50 -11.97
CA ARG A 165 -7.74 -9.38 -12.04
C ARG A 165 -8.94 -8.73 -11.35
N ARG A 166 -10.07 -8.59 -12.05
CA ARG A 166 -11.32 -8.04 -11.49
C ARG A 166 -12.36 -9.14 -11.35
N GLY A 167 -13.10 -9.16 -10.23
CA GLY A 167 -14.12 -10.19 -9.97
C GLY A 167 -15.37 -9.98 -10.82
N GLN A 168 -15.82 -11.03 -11.52
CA GLN A 168 -17.05 -11.11 -12.34
C GLN A 168 -17.20 -10.04 -13.45
N SER A 169 -16.19 -9.82 -14.29
CA SER A 169 -16.45 -9.18 -15.59
C SER A 169 -15.44 -9.49 -16.68
N ASP A 170 -14.40 -10.29 -16.42
CA ASP A 170 -13.43 -10.59 -17.45
C ASP A 170 -13.98 -11.73 -18.31
N ALA A 171 -14.24 -11.39 -19.58
CA ALA A 171 -14.49 -12.26 -20.71
C ALA A 171 -13.60 -13.52 -20.69
N PRO A 172 -14.01 -14.63 -21.36
CA PRO A 172 -13.31 -15.91 -21.27
C PRO A 172 -11.80 -15.73 -21.38
N GLU A 173 -11.09 -16.41 -20.47
CA GLU A 173 -9.64 -16.51 -20.50
C GLU A 173 -9.24 -16.88 -21.92
N ASP A 174 -8.57 -15.97 -22.64
CA ASP A 174 -7.95 -16.33 -23.90
C ASP A 174 -6.85 -17.33 -23.50
N GLU A 175 -7.06 -18.62 -23.76
CA GLU A 175 -6.09 -19.69 -23.43
C GLU A 175 -4.71 -19.47 -24.09
N ASN A 176 -4.61 -18.48 -24.98
CA ASN A 176 -3.38 -18.05 -25.65
C ASN A 176 -2.62 -16.92 -24.91
N ASP A 177 -3.17 -16.36 -23.84
CA ASP A 177 -2.55 -15.27 -23.07
C ASP A 177 -1.88 -15.82 -21.80
N SER A 178 -0.64 -16.27 -21.97
CA SER A 178 0.19 -16.86 -20.91
C SER A 178 0.60 -15.88 -19.78
N CYS A 179 0.18 -14.62 -19.84
CA CYS A 179 0.58 -13.58 -18.88
C CYS A 179 -0.28 -13.62 -17.60
N SER A 180 0.31 -14.14 -16.51
CA SER A 180 -0.27 -14.13 -15.17
C SER A 180 -0.58 -12.71 -14.66
N TYR A 181 -1.63 -12.57 -13.86
CA TYR A 181 -1.99 -11.31 -13.19
C TYR A 181 -0.95 -10.91 -12.11
N ASP A 182 -0.73 -9.61 -11.94
CA ASP A 182 0.18 -9.04 -10.93
C ASP A 182 -0.56 -8.68 -9.63
N SER A 183 -1.84 -8.36 -9.75
CA SER A 183 -2.69 -8.01 -8.62
C SER A 183 -4.15 -8.41 -8.80
N VAL A 184 -4.89 -8.46 -7.70
CA VAL A 184 -6.32 -8.79 -7.68
C VAL A 184 -7.09 -7.68 -6.99
N ALA A 185 -8.06 -7.11 -7.69
CA ALA A 185 -8.97 -6.12 -7.12
C ALA A 185 -10.06 -6.81 -6.28
N GLY A 186 -10.43 -6.19 -5.15
CA GLY A 186 -11.61 -6.62 -4.41
C GLY A 186 -12.90 -6.25 -5.11
N ALA A 187 -13.95 -7.05 -4.91
CA ALA A 187 -15.28 -6.74 -5.41
C ALA A 187 -15.84 -5.52 -4.66
N ALA A 188 -16.02 -4.40 -5.36
CA ALA A 188 -16.58 -3.18 -4.80
C ALA A 188 -17.60 -2.56 -5.76
N GLY A 189 -18.85 -3.02 -5.70
CA GLY A 189 -20.02 -2.35 -6.30
C GLY A 189 -19.96 -2.05 -7.81
N VAL A 190 -20.97 -1.32 -8.28
CA VAL A 190 -21.24 -1.01 -9.71
C VAL A 190 -20.18 -0.10 -10.35
N TYR A 191 -19.20 0.40 -9.59
CA TYR A 191 -18.13 1.26 -10.08
C TYR A 191 -16.77 0.58 -9.92
N THR A 192 -15.90 0.81 -10.92
CA THR A 192 -14.54 0.29 -11.15
C THR A 192 -13.51 0.64 -10.05
N ASN A 193 -13.87 0.56 -8.78
CA ASN A 193 -13.05 1.07 -7.71
C ASN A 193 -12.03 0.00 -7.31
N LEU A 194 -10.76 0.27 -7.64
CA LEU A 194 -9.58 -0.40 -7.08
C LEU A 194 -9.42 -0.08 -5.58
N ASP A 195 -10.52 0.01 -4.82
CA ASP A 195 -10.54 0.41 -3.42
C ASP A 195 -9.63 -0.48 -2.60
N ASP A 196 -9.74 -1.79 -2.81
CA ASP A 196 -8.84 -2.81 -2.26
C ASP A 196 -8.10 -3.54 -3.38
N LEU A 197 -6.80 -3.74 -3.18
CA LEU A 197 -5.93 -4.43 -4.13
C LEU A 197 -5.02 -5.39 -3.36
N ALA A 198 -5.00 -6.66 -3.76
CA ALA A 198 -3.99 -7.61 -3.32
C ALA A 198 -2.88 -7.68 -4.36
N VAL A 199 -1.71 -7.17 -4.00
CA VAL A 199 -0.50 -7.24 -4.83
C VAL A 199 0.17 -8.58 -4.56
N LEU A 200 0.39 -9.38 -5.61
CA LEU A 200 0.89 -10.75 -5.45
C LEU A 200 2.39 -10.80 -5.17
N ASN A 201 3.15 -9.84 -5.71
CA ASN A 201 4.58 -9.69 -5.46
C ASN A 201 4.86 -8.56 -4.45
N PRO A 202 5.31 -8.85 -3.21
CA PRO A 202 5.59 -7.82 -2.21
C PRO A 202 6.70 -6.84 -2.61
N LYS A 203 7.58 -7.19 -3.56
CA LYS A 203 8.65 -6.31 -4.07
C LYS A 203 8.10 -5.20 -4.98
N ALA A 204 6.87 -5.36 -5.48
CA ALA A 204 6.16 -4.36 -6.27
C ALA A 204 5.57 -3.22 -5.41
N ILE A 205 5.86 -3.21 -4.10
CA ILE A 205 5.39 -2.18 -3.16
C ILE A 205 6.59 -1.49 -2.54
N LEU A 206 6.70 -0.18 -2.76
CA LEU A 206 7.75 0.66 -2.22
C LEU A 206 7.16 1.64 -1.21
N PRO A 207 7.46 1.50 0.10
CA PRO A 207 6.99 2.45 1.10
C PRO A 207 7.78 3.76 0.94
N CYS A 208 7.07 4.88 0.80
CA CYS A 208 7.68 6.20 0.60
C CYS A 208 7.56 7.06 1.86
N PHE A 209 6.42 6.98 2.54
CA PHE A 209 6.17 7.74 3.76
C PHE A 209 5.48 6.89 4.82
N VAL A 210 5.69 7.26 6.08
CA VAL A 210 5.02 6.71 7.26
C VAL A 210 4.29 7.86 7.95
N VAL A 211 2.96 7.79 8.02
CA VAL A 211 2.14 8.68 8.84
C VAL A 211 1.88 7.97 10.16
N ILE A 212 2.40 8.51 11.26
CA ILE A 212 2.04 8.06 12.60
C ILE A 212 0.88 8.91 13.08
N TYR A 213 -0.23 8.27 13.43
CA TYR A 213 -1.45 8.96 13.82
C TYR A 213 -2.09 8.28 15.03
N LYS A 214 -2.82 9.09 15.80
CA LYS A 214 -3.72 8.62 16.84
C LYS A 214 -5.14 8.66 16.34
N VAL A 215 -5.91 7.71 16.82
CA VAL A 215 -7.35 7.60 16.63
C VAL A 215 -7.97 7.96 17.97
N SER A 216 -9.09 8.65 17.94
CA SER A 216 -9.93 8.89 19.11
C SER A 216 -11.32 8.37 18.80
N GLU A 217 -11.92 7.65 19.73
CA GLU A 217 -13.35 7.35 19.64
C GLU A 217 -14.13 8.68 19.67
N PRO A 218 -15.16 8.82 18.81
CA PRO A 218 -15.98 10.02 18.76
C PRO A 218 -16.79 10.23 20.04
#